data_AF-A0A6A3SVP5-F1
#
_entry.id   AF-A0A6A3SVP5-F1
#
_cell.length_a   1.000
_cell.length_b   1.000
_cell.length_c   1.000
_cell.angle_alpha   90.00
_cell.angle_beta   90.00
_cell.angle_gamma   90.00
#
_symmetry.space_group_name_H-M   'P 1'
#
loop_
_entity.id
_entity.type
_entity.pdbx_description
1 polymer ?
#
loop_
_entity_poly.entity_id
_entity_poly.type
_entity_poly.pdbx_seq_one_letter_code
_entity_poly.pdbx_strand_id
1 'polypeptide(L)'
;MYEEAVENRCAETGESLASVRRPVLKSINKRQLKSFAEFELRIPLEDIIEEKLVKAIKNIISSVINDTIPDVMRIMASKLKMDLSQNDVKARILGYFDCMEEVIEGMVLLGA
;
A
#
# COMPACT_ATOMS: atom_id res chain seq x y z
N MET A 1 4.77 -1.60 22.93
CA MET A 1 4.76 -1.68 21.44
C MET A 1 4.76 -3.16 21.01
N TYR A 2 4.62 -3.52 19.72
CA TYR A 2 4.58 -4.95 19.30
C TYR A 2 5.87 -5.69 19.68
N GLU A 3 7.01 -5.05 19.46
CA GLU A 3 8.35 -5.57 19.76
C GLU A 3 8.51 -5.89 21.24
N GLU A 4 8.12 -4.96 22.10
CA GLU A 4 8.15 -5.12 23.56
C GLU A 4 7.24 -6.28 24.04
N ALA A 5 6.07 -6.46 23.42
CA ALA A 5 5.18 -7.59 23.75
C ALA A 5 5.80 -8.94 23.33
N VAL A 6 6.51 -8.97 22.21
CA VAL A 6 7.27 -10.16 21.76
C VAL A 6 8.43 -10.44 22.71
N GLU A 7 9.17 -9.42 23.12
CA GLU A 7 10.31 -9.52 24.05
C GLU A 7 9.87 -10.02 25.43
N ASN A 8 8.82 -9.43 26.00
CA ASN A 8 8.26 -9.87 27.28
C ASN A 8 7.81 -11.32 27.24
N ARG A 9 7.12 -11.74 26.16
CA ARG A 9 6.72 -13.13 25.99
C ARG A 9 7.91 -14.07 25.92
N CYS A 10 8.95 -13.74 25.13
CA CYS A 10 10.15 -14.58 25.06
C CYS A 10 10.84 -14.71 26.43
N ALA A 11 10.87 -13.62 27.21
CA ALA A 11 11.44 -13.61 28.55
C ALA A 11 10.63 -14.47 29.55
N GLU A 12 9.30 -14.46 29.46
CA GLU A 12 8.41 -15.23 30.33
C GLU A 12 8.33 -16.72 29.96
N THR A 13 8.32 -17.06 28.67
CA THR A 13 8.10 -18.45 28.20
C THR A 13 9.37 -19.19 27.82
N GLY A 14 10.49 -18.47 27.61
CA GLY A 14 11.72 -19.04 27.07
C GLY A 14 11.66 -19.39 25.58
N GLU A 15 10.56 -19.04 24.89
CA GLU A 15 10.43 -19.22 23.44
C GLU A 15 11.45 -18.36 22.68
N SER A 16 11.88 -18.85 21.50
CA SER A 16 12.75 -18.05 20.63
C SER A 16 11.97 -16.91 19.95
N LEU A 17 12.66 -15.79 19.72
CA LEU A 17 12.09 -14.63 19.03
C LEU A 17 11.56 -14.98 17.62
N ALA A 18 12.21 -15.90 16.92
CA ALA A 18 11.76 -16.38 15.61
C ALA A 18 10.44 -17.16 15.69
N SER A 19 10.17 -17.85 16.81
CA SER A 19 8.93 -18.59 17.05
C SER A 19 7.78 -17.66 17.45
N VAL A 20 8.07 -16.60 18.20
CA VAL A 20 7.06 -15.67 18.70
C VAL A 20 6.67 -14.61 17.66
N ARG A 21 7.60 -14.20 16.79
CA ARG A 21 7.32 -13.21 15.75
C ARG A 21 6.37 -13.76 14.69
N ARG A 22 5.41 -12.93 14.30
CA ARG A 22 4.50 -13.23 13.20
C ARG A 22 5.16 -12.78 11.89
N PRO A 23 5.25 -13.65 10.87
CA PRO A 23 5.70 -13.24 9.55
C PRO A 23 4.82 -12.11 9.00
N VAL A 24 5.42 -11.16 8.30
CA VAL A 24 4.74 -10.05 7.63
C VAL A 24 3.76 -10.59 6.59
N LEU A 25 4.14 -11.63 5.85
CA LEU A 25 3.25 -12.35 4.93
C LEU A 25 1.94 -12.79 5.59
N LYS A 26 2.00 -13.21 6.85
CA LYS A 26 0.82 -13.64 7.63
C LYS A 26 0.09 -12.49 8.30
N SER A 27 0.64 -11.29 8.28
CA SER A 27 0.12 -10.10 8.97
C SER A 27 -0.67 -9.18 8.04
N ILE A 28 -0.47 -9.29 6.73
CA ILE A 28 -1.17 -8.52 5.71
C ILE A 28 -2.36 -9.32 5.17
N ASN A 29 -3.50 -8.66 4.93
CA ASN A 29 -4.66 -9.36 4.38
C ASN A 29 -4.41 -9.77 2.91
N LYS A 30 -5.04 -10.86 2.47
CA LYS A 30 -4.78 -11.46 1.15
C LYS A 30 -5.04 -10.50 -0.03
N ARG A 31 -6.04 -9.62 0.08
CA ARG A 31 -6.37 -8.66 -0.98
C ARG A 31 -5.26 -7.62 -1.13
N GLN A 32 -4.79 -7.05 -0.03
CA GLN A 32 -3.68 -6.10 -0.01
C GLN A 32 -2.39 -6.74 -0.49
N LEU A 33 -2.10 -7.97 -0.05
CA LEU A 33 -0.90 -8.68 -0.49
C LEU A 33 -0.93 -8.96 -1.99
N LYS A 34 -2.10 -9.31 -2.56
CA LYS A 34 -2.26 -9.46 -4.01
C LYS A 34 -1.97 -8.15 -4.75
N SER A 35 -2.58 -7.04 -4.32
CA SER A 35 -2.33 -5.73 -4.93
C SER A 35 -0.85 -5.32 -4.83
N PHE A 36 -0.22 -5.57 -3.68
CA PHE A 36 1.21 -5.29 -3.51
C PHE A 36 2.08 -6.15 -4.44
N ALA A 37 1.75 -7.44 -4.60
CA ALA A 37 2.44 -8.33 -5.54
C ALA A 37 2.38 -7.80 -6.98
N GLU A 38 1.17 -7.42 -7.40
CA GLU A 38 0.85 -7.05 -8.77
C GLU A 38 1.42 -5.68 -9.15
N PHE A 39 1.19 -4.67 -8.31
CA PHE A 39 1.51 -3.29 -8.66
C PHE A 39 2.92 -2.87 -8.21
N GLU A 40 3.34 -3.27 -7.02
CA GLU A 40 4.62 -2.83 -6.46
C GLU A 40 5.76 -3.77 -6.87
N LEU A 41 5.58 -5.08 -6.66
CA LEU A 41 6.63 -6.07 -6.90
C LEU A 41 6.66 -6.58 -8.35
N ARG A 42 5.55 -6.42 -9.09
CA ARG A 42 5.32 -6.95 -10.44
C ARG A 42 5.63 -8.44 -10.56
N ILE A 43 5.17 -9.22 -9.58
CA ILE A 43 5.30 -10.69 -9.56
C ILE A 43 3.97 -11.38 -9.21
N PRO A 44 3.82 -12.67 -9.54
CA PRO A 44 2.73 -13.49 -9.01
C PRO A 44 2.70 -13.50 -7.48
N LEU A 45 1.51 -13.60 -6.90
CA LEU A 45 1.32 -13.64 -5.44
C LEU A 45 2.06 -14.84 -4.82
N GLU A 46 2.11 -15.95 -5.54
CA GLU A 46 2.74 -17.22 -5.15
C GLU A 46 4.26 -17.08 -5.02
N ASP A 47 4.86 -16.11 -5.70
CA ASP A 47 6.30 -15.87 -5.74
C ASP A 47 6.76 -14.86 -4.67
N ILE A 48 5.86 -14.34 -3.83
CA ILE A 48 6.26 -13.48 -2.70
C ILE A 48 6.93 -14.31 -1.62
N ILE A 49 8.18 -13.95 -1.33
CA ILE A 49 8.92 -14.41 -0.15
C ILE A 49 9.01 -13.30 0.91
N GLU A 50 9.08 -13.71 2.18
CA GLU A 50 9.09 -12.83 3.35
C GLU A 50 10.15 -11.73 3.24
N GLU A 51 11.39 -12.09 2.87
CA GLU A 51 12.50 -11.15 2.75
C GLU A 51 12.25 -10.07 1.69
N LYS A 52 11.69 -10.45 0.53
CA LYS A 52 11.37 -9.54 -0.57
C LYS A 52 10.28 -8.55 -0.15
N LEU A 53 9.24 -9.05 0.54
CA LEU A 53 8.16 -8.22 1.06
C LEU A 53 8.66 -7.20 2.09
N VAL A 54 9.45 -7.66 3.08
CA VAL A 54 10.03 -6.78 4.10
C VAL A 54 10.95 -5.73 3.49
N LYS A 55 11.80 -6.11 2.52
CA LYS A 55 12.70 -5.18 1.82
C LYS A 55 11.91 -4.11 1.05
N ALA A 56 10.88 -4.50 0.32
CA ALA A 56 10.05 -3.56 -0.43
C ALA A 56 9.32 -2.58 0.50
N ILE A 57 8.72 -3.07 1.59
CA ILE A 57 8.05 -2.21 2.58
C ILE A 57 9.04 -1.20 3.18
N LYS A 58 10.26 -1.63 3.54
CA LYS A 58 11.30 -0.73 4.07
C LYS A 58 11.71 0.34 3.05
N ASN A 59 11.86 -0.03 1.78
CA ASN A 59 12.18 0.92 0.72
C ASN A 59 11.07 1.97 0.54
N ILE A 60 9.81 1.55 0.57
CA ILE A 60 8.66 2.48 0.52
C ILE A 60 8.66 3.41 1.73
N ILE A 61 8.85 2.87 2.94
CA ILE A 61 8.91 3.72 4.15
C ILE A 61 10.06 4.74 4.03
N SER A 62 11.22 4.33 3.52
CA SER A 62 12.34 5.25 3.32
C SER A 62 12.06 6.35 2.28
N SER A 63 11.29 6.06 1.23
CA SER A 63 10.92 7.07 0.23
C SER A 63 9.83 8.01 0.74
N VAL A 64 8.88 7.52 1.53
CA VAL A 64 7.87 8.35 2.22
C VAL A 64 8.53 9.34 3.18
N ILE A 65 9.52 8.88 3.96
CA ILE A 65 10.23 9.72 4.94
C ILE A 65 11.06 10.82 4.26
N ASN A 66 11.49 10.61 3.02
CA ASN A 66 12.27 11.58 2.26
C ASN A 66 11.39 12.57 1.47
N ASP A 67 10.13 12.79 1.86
CA ASP A 67 9.16 13.67 1.19
C ASP A 67 9.01 13.42 -0.33
N THR A 68 9.35 12.22 -0.79
CA THR A 68 9.33 11.89 -2.22
C THR A 68 7.91 11.52 -2.69
N ILE A 69 6.98 11.30 -1.75
CA ILE A 69 5.61 10.90 -2.06
C ILE A 69 4.66 12.08 -1.79
N PRO A 70 3.98 12.62 -2.81
CA PRO A 70 3.01 13.68 -2.63
C PRO A 70 1.82 13.19 -1.80
N ASP A 71 1.12 14.10 -1.11
CA ASP A 71 -0.10 13.78 -0.35
C ASP A 71 -1.23 13.34 -1.29
N VAL A 72 -1.21 12.05 -1.63
CA VAL A 72 -2.13 11.38 -2.55
C VAL A 72 -3.58 11.58 -2.11
N MET A 73 -3.85 11.50 -0.81
CA MET A 73 -5.19 11.65 -0.26
C MET A 73 -5.74 13.05 -0.50
N ARG A 74 -4.93 14.08 -0.26
CA ARG A 74 -5.32 15.46 -0.55
C ARG A 74 -5.52 15.69 -2.04
N ILE A 75 -4.65 15.14 -2.89
CA ILE A 75 -4.76 15.30 -4.35
C ILE A 75 -6.04 14.64 -4.86
N MET A 76 -6.29 13.38 -4.50
CA MET A 76 -7.50 12.66 -4.86
C MET A 76 -8.75 13.39 -4.38
N ALA A 77 -8.80 13.83 -3.12
CA ALA A 77 -9.94 14.57 -2.59
C ALA A 77 -10.20 15.90 -3.32
N SER A 78 -9.14 16.55 -3.80
CA SER A 78 -9.25 17.81 -4.55
C SER A 78 -9.74 17.61 -5.98
N LYS A 79 -9.26 16.56 -6.66
CA LYS A 79 -9.46 16.35 -8.10
C LYS A 79 -10.60 15.37 -8.45
N LEU A 80 -10.77 14.29 -7.68
CA LEU A 80 -11.76 13.25 -7.99
C LEU A 80 -13.13 13.61 -7.44
N LYS A 81 -13.84 14.46 -8.17
CA LYS A 81 -15.23 14.85 -7.87
C LYS A 81 -16.12 14.52 -9.05
N MET A 82 -17.27 13.91 -8.75
CA MET A 82 -18.27 13.65 -9.77
C MET A 82 -18.94 14.96 -10.19
N ASP A 83 -18.99 15.23 -11.50
CA ASP A 83 -19.69 16.41 -12.03
C ASP A 83 -21.21 16.20 -11.95
N LEU A 84 -21.82 16.73 -10.90
CA LEU A 84 -23.27 16.63 -10.69
C LEU A 84 -24.10 17.50 -11.65
N SER A 85 -23.46 18.40 -12.42
CA SER A 85 -24.14 19.18 -13.46
C SER A 85 -24.38 18.37 -14.74
N GLN A 86 -23.63 17.27 -14.94
CA GLN A 86 -23.86 16.31 -16.01
C GLN A 86 -25.12 15.47 -15.73
N ASN A 87 -26.14 15.64 -16.56
CA ASN A 87 -27.44 14.97 -16.41
C ASN A 87 -27.43 13.51 -16.87
N ASP A 88 -26.59 13.16 -17.85
CA ASP A 88 -26.43 11.76 -18.26
C ASP A 88 -25.59 11.01 -17.21
N VAL A 89 -26.23 10.09 -16.50
CA VAL A 89 -25.60 9.29 -15.44
C VAL A 89 -24.43 8.47 -15.96
N LYS A 90 -24.52 7.91 -17.18
CA LYS A 90 -23.43 7.12 -17.77
C LYS A 90 -22.27 8.03 -18.11
N ALA A 91 -22.51 9.15 -18.77
CA ALA A 91 -21.46 10.12 -19.10
C ALA A 91 -20.78 10.67 -17.83
N ARG A 92 -21.54 10.91 -16.77
CA ARG A 92 -21.02 11.36 -15.47
C ARG A 92 -20.12 10.33 -14.78
N ILE A 93 -20.50 9.05 -14.82
CA ILE A 93 -19.69 7.97 -14.26
C ILE A 93 -18.41 7.78 -15.09
N LEU A 94 -18.51 7.78 -16.42
CA LEU A 94 -17.35 7.66 -17.30
C LEU A 94 -16.36 8.81 -17.07
N GLY A 95 -16.84 10.06 -17.03
CA GLY A 95 -15.97 11.21 -16.77
C GLY A 95 -15.28 11.18 -15.40
N TYR A 96 -15.88 10.55 -14.38
CA TYR A 96 -15.21 10.34 -13.10
C TYR A 96 -14.03 9.36 -13.20
N PHE A 97 -14.20 8.27 -13.96
CA PHE A 97 -13.12 7.30 -14.17
C PHE A 97 -12.03 7.81 -15.11
N ASP A 98 -12.38 8.57 -16.15
CA ASP A 98 -11.40 9.23 -17.01
C ASP A 98 -10.55 10.22 -16.19
N CYS A 99 -11.18 11.03 -15.33
CA CYS A 99 -10.45 11.92 -14.41
C CYS A 99 -9.56 11.15 -13.42
N MET A 100 -9.98 9.96 -12.99
CA MET A 100 -9.15 9.10 -12.13
C MET A 100 -7.88 8.65 -12.83
N GLU A 101 -7.98 8.26 -14.10
CA GLU A 101 -6.83 7.87 -14.90
C GLU A 101 -5.83 9.02 -15.04
N GLU A 102 -6.29 10.24 -15.38
CA GLU A 102 -5.44 11.44 -15.46
C GLU A 102 -4.73 11.76 -14.14
N VAL A 103 -5.44 11.61 -13.01
CA VAL A 103 -4.87 11.84 -11.68
C VAL A 103 -3.79 10.82 -11.35
N ILE A 104 -4.01 9.54 -11.68
CA ILE A 104 -3.05 8.47 -11.46
C ILE A 104 -1.81 8.68 -12.32
N GLU A 105 -1.98 8.97 -13.62
CA GLU A 105 -0.86 9.26 -14.53
C GLU A 105 -0.02 10.44 -14.05
N GLY A 106 -0.67 11.53 -13.61
CA GLY A 106 0.02 12.69 -13.05
C GLY A 106 0.80 12.38 -11.78
N MET A 107 0.33 11.45 -10.94
CA MET A 107 1.06 11.02 -9.74
C MET A 107 2.29 10.17 -10.06
N VAL A 108 2.19 9.30 -11.06
CA VAL A 108 3.33 8.49 -11.53
C VAL A 108 4.45 9.38 -12.08
N LEU A 109 4.11 10.48 -12.75
CA LEU A 109 5.07 11.45 -13.28
C LEU A 109 5.70 12.34 -12.20
N LEU A 110 5.04 12.55 -11.06
CA LEU A 110 5.57 13.33 -9.93
C LEU A 110 6.45 12.51 -8.99
N GLY A 111 6.36 11.18 -9.05
CA GLY A 111 7.17 10.26 -8.24
C GLY A 111 8.37 9.64 -8.99
N ALA A 112 8.70 10.13 -10.20
CA ALA A 112 9.82 9.69 -11.02
C ALA A 112 10.94 10.75 -11.08
#